data_AF-A0A2M7Z7L3-F1
#
_entry.id   AF-A0A2M7Z7L3-F1
#
_cell.length_a   1.000
_cell.length_b   1.000
_cell.length_c   1.000
_cell.angle_alpha   90.00
_cell.angle_beta   90.00
_cell.angle_gamma   90.00
#
_symmetry.space_group_name_H-M   'P 1'
#
loop_
_entity.id
_entity.type
_entity.pdbx_description
1 polymer ?
#
loop_
_entity_poly.entity_id
_entity_poly.type
_entity_poly.pdbx_seq_one_letter_code
_entity_poly.pdbx_strand_id
1 'polypeptide(L)'
;MSEIRRSPESQIYSGKQYEFSLLGELRFNDPEYIIALQKVKEPPKNPALKYYVNFSNSIDLAKNFQPINSETGEPIEPDDPKKPVMRDIKEEIGDILVDLNIPDTDIKVYTSVNSPLDECHGTDFFFEINNEIITIDITLKDKKERPKADVVDYTEIPEPAFDEDGYMDRIGKIAKQVVDTYKARIENKAQKRRPLKPATWTAPGFEKKFKDIG
;
A
#
# COMPACT_ATOMS: atom_id res chain seq x y z
N MET A 1 -10.11 -30.90 -3.98
CA MET A 1 -9.80 -29.83 -4.93
C MET A 1 -11.13 -29.19 -5.29
N SER A 2 -11.50 -28.10 -4.62
CA SER A 2 -12.69 -27.31 -4.96
C SER A 2 -12.39 -26.53 -6.24
N GLU A 3 -13.18 -26.75 -7.29
CA GLU A 3 -13.13 -25.93 -8.49
C GLU A 3 -13.71 -24.55 -8.13
N ILE A 4 -12.87 -23.52 -8.21
CA ILE A 4 -13.31 -22.12 -8.11
C ILE A 4 -14.28 -21.88 -9.27
N ARG A 5 -15.57 -21.75 -8.98
CA ARG A 5 -16.59 -21.44 -9.99
C ARG A 5 -16.47 -19.97 -10.36
N ARG A 6 -15.90 -19.69 -11.53
CA ARG A 6 -15.83 -18.34 -12.10
C ARG A 6 -17.24 -17.85 -12.44
N SER A 7 -17.52 -16.58 -12.16
CA SER A 7 -18.73 -15.94 -12.65
C SER A 7 -18.67 -15.84 -14.19
N PRO A 8 -19.77 -16.01 -14.92
CA PRO A 8 -19.80 -15.82 -16.38
C PRO A 8 -19.34 -14.43 -16.83
N GLU A 9 -19.38 -13.44 -15.93
CA GLU A 9 -18.99 -12.04 -16.19
C GLU A 9 -17.49 -11.80 -15.96
N SER A 10 -16.84 -12.56 -15.06
CA SER A 10 -15.38 -12.44 -14.83
C SER A 10 -14.54 -12.92 -16.01
N GLN A 11 -15.14 -13.66 -16.96
CA GLN A 11 -14.51 -14.01 -18.23
C GLN A 11 -14.47 -12.85 -19.26
N ILE A 12 -15.14 -11.72 -19.03
CA ILE A 12 -15.30 -10.63 -20.03
C ILE A 12 -14.56 -9.34 -19.63
N TYR A 13 -14.10 -9.19 -18.39
CA TYR A 13 -13.42 -7.97 -17.96
C TYR A 13 -11.95 -7.95 -18.35
N SER A 14 -11.50 -6.84 -18.96
CA SER A 14 -10.08 -6.50 -18.97
C SER A 14 -9.59 -6.30 -17.53
N GLY A 15 -8.33 -6.61 -17.22
CA GLY A 15 -7.79 -6.49 -15.85
C GLY A 15 -8.06 -5.13 -15.19
N LYS A 16 -8.06 -4.07 -16.00
CA LYS A 16 -8.38 -2.71 -15.55
C LYS A 16 -9.85 -2.50 -15.14
N GLN A 17 -10.79 -3.18 -15.80
CA GLN A 17 -12.20 -3.13 -15.41
C GLN A 17 -12.45 -3.92 -14.12
N TYR A 18 -11.68 -5.00 -13.91
CA TYR A 18 -11.69 -5.75 -12.66
C TYR A 18 -11.18 -4.89 -11.50
N GLU A 19 -10.05 -4.20 -11.66
CA GLU A 19 -9.55 -3.25 -10.66
C GLU A 19 -10.58 -2.15 -10.34
N PHE A 20 -11.22 -1.58 -11.36
CA PHE A 20 -12.27 -0.56 -11.18
C PHE A 20 -13.47 -1.08 -10.36
N SER A 21 -13.93 -2.31 -10.64
CA SER A 21 -15.08 -2.87 -9.93
C SER A 21 -14.75 -3.05 -8.44
N LEU A 22 -13.55 -3.55 -8.14
CA LEU A 22 -13.10 -3.83 -6.77
C LEU A 22 -12.69 -2.59 -5.98
N LEU A 23 -11.96 -1.64 -6.60
CA LEU A 23 -11.25 -0.57 -5.90
C LEU A 23 -11.81 0.82 -6.21
N GLY A 24 -12.67 0.95 -7.23
CA GLY A 24 -13.05 2.24 -7.78
C GLY A 24 -11.89 2.91 -8.50
N GLU A 25 -12.01 4.20 -8.80
CA GLU A 25 -10.96 4.96 -9.48
C GLU A 25 -10.85 6.39 -8.94
N LEU A 26 -9.66 6.97 -9.10
CA LEU A 26 -9.47 8.38 -8.81
C LEU A 26 -10.38 9.27 -9.67
N ARG A 27 -10.57 10.50 -9.21
CA ARG A 27 -11.13 11.60 -10.02
C ARG A 27 -10.11 12.11 -11.05
N PHE A 28 -9.57 11.21 -11.88
CA PHE A 28 -8.49 11.52 -12.82
C PHE A 28 -8.91 12.44 -13.98
N ASN A 29 -10.22 12.60 -14.20
CA ASN A 29 -10.79 13.55 -15.17
C ASN A 29 -11.11 14.93 -14.56
N ASP A 30 -10.87 15.12 -13.26
CA ASP A 30 -11.07 16.41 -12.59
C ASP A 30 -10.08 17.46 -13.17
N PRO A 31 -10.54 18.64 -13.62
CA PRO A 31 -9.64 19.72 -14.04
C PRO A 31 -8.57 20.07 -13.01
N GLU A 32 -8.89 20.02 -11.71
CA GLU A 32 -7.94 20.27 -10.62
C GLU A 32 -6.87 19.18 -10.55
N TYR A 33 -7.25 17.92 -10.77
CA TYR A 33 -6.32 16.81 -10.86
C TYR A 33 -5.37 17.01 -12.04
N ILE A 34 -5.89 17.37 -13.21
CA ILE A 34 -5.08 17.61 -14.41
C ILE A 34 -4.06 18.73 -14.15
N ILE A 35 -4.49 19.83 -13.53
CA ILE A 35 -3.61 20.95 -13.16
C ILE A 35 -2.55 20.49 -12.15
N ALA A 36 -2.93 19.78 -11.10
CA ALA A 36 -2.01 19.27 -10.08
C ALA A 36 -0.98 18.32 -10.70
N LEU A 37 -1.43 17.39 -11.55
CA LEU A 37 -0.59 16.44 -12.26
C LEU A 37 0.46 17.14 -13.15
N GLN A 38 0.07 18.19 -13.88
CA GLN A 38 1.01 18.93 -14.74
C GLN A 38 2.12 19.63 -13.95
N LYS A 39 1.86 20.04 -12.69
CA LYS A 39 2.87 20.69 -11.83
C LYS A 39 3.97 19.75 -11.36
N VAL A 40 3.67 18.44 -11.26
CA VAL A 40 4.59 17.44 -10.69
C VAL A 40 5.11 16.44 -11.73
N LYS A 41 4.69 16.57 -12.99
CA LYS A 41 5.15 15.73 -14.10
C LYS A 41 6.61 15.97 -14.42
N GLU A 42 7.33 14.88 -14.58
CA GLU A 42 8.73 14.83 -14.97
C GLU A 42 8.89 14.04 -16.27
N PRO A 43 9.95 14.30 -17.06
CA PRO A 43 10.29 13.47 -18.20
C PRO A 43 10.52 12.01 -17.77
N PRO A 44 9.97 11.03 -18.50
CA PRO A 44 10.08 9.65 -18.10
C PRO A 44 11.51 9.13 -18.31
N LYS A 45 12.04 8.43 -17.30
CA LYS A 45 13.31 7.69 -17.43
C LYS A 45 13.16 6.41 -18.25
N ASN A 46 11.95 5.86 -18.27
CA ASN A 46 11.58 4.69 -19.06
C ASN A 46 10.84 5.15 -20.34
N PRO A 47 11.37 4.89 -21.55
CA PRO A 47 10.70 5.26 -22.80
C PRO A 47 9.30 4.68 -22.99
N ALA A 48 8.94 3.62 -22.27
CA ALA A 48 7.61 3.03 -22.31
C ALA A 48 6.54 3.87 -21.57
N LEU A 49 6.95 4.79 -20.69
CA LEU A 49 6.04 5.68 -19.98
C LEU A 49 5.89 7.00 -20.75
N LYS A 50 4.67 7.54 -20.77
CA LYS A 50 4.38 8.87 -21.37
C LYS A 50 4.94 10.01 -20.51
N TYR A 51 4.97 9.81 -19.21
CA TYR A 51 5.45 10.77 -18.21
C TYR A 51 5.89 10.00 -16.96
N TYR A 52 6.55 10.68 -16.03
CA TYR A 52 6.87 10.14 -14.72
C TYR A 52 6.42 11.11 -13.62
N VAL A 53 5.99 10.56 -12.49
CA VAL A 53 5.79 11.30 -11.24
C VAL A 53 6.46 10.49 -10.14
N ASN A 54 7.26 11.14 -9.30
CA ASN A 54 7.92 10.45 -8.20
C ASN A 54 6.91 9.95 -7.15
N PHE A 55 7.33 8.98 -6.34
CA PHE A 55 6.43 8.25 -5.43
C PHE A 55 5.67 9.15 -4.45
N SER A 56 6.34 10.14 -3.86
CA SER A 56 5.71 11.05 -2.88
C SER A 56 4.60 11.87 -3.53
N ASN A 57 4.90 12.49 -4.68
CA ASN A 57 3.90 13.27 -5.42
C ASN A 57 2.75 12.40 -5.93
N SER A 58 3.02 11.14 -6.30
CA SER A 58 1.99 10.18 -6.69
C SER A 58 1.03 9.84 -5.54
N ILE A 59 1.56 9.67 -4.31
CA ILE A 59 0.75 9.46 -3.10
C ILE A 59 -0.13 10.69 -2.82
N ASP A 60 0.45 11.89 -2.88
CA ASP A 60 -0.29 13.13 -2.61
C ASP A 60 -1.44 13.32 -3.62
N LEU A 61 -1.20 13.05 -4.90
CA LEU A 61 -2.24 13.05 -5.92
C LEU A 61 -3.33 12.01 -5.62
N ALA A 62 -2.96 10.79 -5.24
CA ALA A 62 -3.94 9.77 -4.89
C ALA A 62 -4.81 10.20 -3.72
N LYS A 63 -4.22 10.69 -2.63
CA LYS A 63 -4.97 11.13 -1.45
C LYS A 63 -5.94 12.28 -1.74
N ASN A 64 -5.53 13.27 -2.54
CA ASN A 64 -6.32 14.48 -2.80
C ASN A 64 -7.48 14.26 -3.80
N PHE A 65 -7.40 13.23 -4.65
CA PHE A 65 -8.33 13.01 -5.74
C PHE A 65 -9.05 11.65 -5.64
N GLN A 66 -9.31 11.19 -4.42
CA GLN A 66 -10.17 10.03 -4.17
C GLN A 66 -11.57 10.21 -4.80
N PRO A 67 -12.24 9.10 -5.18
CA PRO A 67 -13.58 9.14 -5.75
C PRO A 67 -14.58 9.87 -4.86
N ILE A 68 -15.64 10.40 -5.48
CA ILE A 68 -16.75 11.06 -4.78
C ILE A 68 -17.89 10.10 -4.53
N ASN A 69 -18.60 10.30 -3.43
CA ASN A 69 -19.89 9.70 -3.18
C ASN A 69 -20.92 10.33 -4.13
N SER A 70 -21.57 9.52 -4.97
CA SER A 70 -22.54 10.01 -5.96
C SER A 70 -23.81 10.61 -5.35
N GLU A 71 -24.14 10.26 -4.10
CA GLU A 71 -25.33 10.75 -3.41
C GLU A 71 -25.09 12.10 -2.74
N THR A 72 -23.91 12.28 -2.11
CA THR A 72 -23.59 13.50 -1.37
C THR A 72 -22.76 14.51 -2.19
N GLY A 73 -22.07 14.05 -3.23
CA GLY A 73 -21.10 14.84 -3.99
C GLY A 73 -19.78 15.09 -3.26
N GLU A 74 -19.60 14.52 -2.06
CA GLU A 74 -18.41 14.69 -1.24
C GLU A 74 -17.37 13.59 -1.52
N PRO A 75 -16.07 13.84 -1.30
CA PRO A 75 -15.04 12.80 -1.38
C PRO A 75 -15.38 11.60 -0.49
N ILE A 76 -15.12 10.38 -0.96
CA ILE A 76 -15.19 9.18 -0.14
C ILE A 76 -14.05 9.24 0.87
N GLU A 77 -14.41 9.24 2.15
CA GLU A 77 -13.44 9.28 3.23
C GLU A 77 -12.65 7.96 3.30
N PRO A 78 -11.32 8.03 3.46
CA PRO A 78 -10.46 6.85 3.38
C PRO A 78 -10.54 5.95 4.63
N ASP A 79 -11.14 6.43 5.71
CA ASP A 79 -11.47 5.64 6.90
C ASP A 79 -12.80 4.87 6.76
N ASP A 80 -13.65 5.22 5.78
CA ASP A 80 -14.94 4.57 5.49
C ASP A 80 -15.06 4.25 3.98
N PRO A 81 -14.22 3.33 3.47
CA PRO A 81 -14.24 2.93 2.06
C PRO A 81 -15.58 2.29 1.68
N LYS A 82 -16.15 2.73 0.56
CA LYS A 82 -17.44 2.21 0.05
C LYS A 82 -17.34 0.93 -0.75
N LYS A 83 -16.12 0.55 -1.16
CA LYS A 83 -15.86 -0.69 -1.89
C LYS A 83 -15.72 -1.86 -0.93
N PRO A 84 -16.51 -2.95 -1.07
CA PRO A 84 -16.47 -4.09 -0.14
C PRO A 84 -15.07 -4.64 0.07
N VAL A 85 -14.32 -4.94 -1.00
CA VAL A 85 -12.95 -5.45 -0.87
C VAL A 85 -12.05 -4.56 -0.02
N MET A 86 -12.06 -3.24 -0.25
CA MET A 86 -11.22 -2.31 0.50
C MET A 86 -11.65 -2.21 1.97
N ARG A 87 -12.96 -2.20 2.22
CA ARG A 87 -13.53 -2.16 3.57
C ARG A 87 -13.22 -3.43 4.35
N ASP A 88 -13.48 -4.58 3.75
CA ASP A 88 -13.36 -5.85 4.44
C ASP A 88 -11.87 -6.16 4.73
N ILE A 89 -10.93 -5.79 3.82
CA ILE A 89 -9.49 -5.85 4.12
C ILE A 89 -9.13 -4.88 5.26
N LYS A 90 -9.67 -3.65 5.28
CA LYS A 90 -9.42 -2.68 6.34
C LYS A 90 -9.89 -3.19 7.71
N GLU A 91 -11.07 -3.77 7.77
CA GLU A 91 -11.66 -4.36 8.99
C GLU A 91 -10.78 -5.50 9.51
N GLU A 92 -10.41 -6.44 8.62
CA GLU A 92 -9.55 -7.57 8.97
C GLU A 92 -8.14 -7.13 9.43
N ILE A 93 -7.55 -6.09 8.83
CA ILE A 93 -6.31 -5.48 9.33
C ILE A 93 -6.50 -4.96 10.76
N GLY A 94 -7.64 -4.29 11.02
CA GLY A 94 -7.99 -3.78 12.34
C GLY A 94 -8.07 -4.90 13.39
N ASP A 95 -8.78 -5.97 13.08
CA ASP A 95 -8.94 -7.13 13.96
C ASP A 95 -7.59 -7.79 14.29
N ILE A 96 -6.76 -8.03 13.27
CA ILE A 96 -5.41 -8.60 13.47
C ILE A 96 -4.54 -7.69 14.35
N LEU A 97 -4.60 -6.37 14.17
CA LEU A 97 -3.82 -5.44 14.99
C LEU A 97 -4.29 -5.40 16.44
N VAL A 98 -5.60 -5.48 16.68
CA VAL A 98 -6.18 -5.61 18.02
C VAL A 98 -5.70 -6.89 18.70
N ASP A 99 -5.77 -8.03 18.01
CA ASP A 99 -5.30 -9.33 18.53
C ASP A 99 -3.80 -9.33 18.87
N LEU A 100 -3.01 -8.55 18.12
CA LEU A 100 -1.59 -8.35 18.37
C LEU A 100 -1.28 -7.32 19.48
N ASN A 101 -2.29 -6.78 20.16
CA ASN A 101 -2.18 -5.70 21.14
C ASN A 101 -1.46 -4.45 20.60
N ILE A 102 -1.81 -4.05 19.37
CA ILE A 102 -1.37 -2.79 18.76
C ILE A 102 -2.61 -1.85 18.70
N PRO A 103 -3.07 -1.30 19.85
CA PRO A 103 -4.23 -0.42 19.90
C PRO A 103 -3.95 0.94 19.26
N ASP A 104 -5.02 1.72 19.06
CA ASP A 104 -4.96 3.11 18.57
C ASP A 104 -4.35 3.27 17.18
N THR A 105 -4.66 2.33 16.28
CA THR A 105 -4.18 2.39 14.91
C THR A 105 -5.16 3.14 14.01
N ASP A 106 -4.73 4.29 13.48
CA ASP A 106 -5.43 4.98 12.40
C ASP A 106 -5.15 4.24 11.09
N ILE A 107 -6.17 3.60 10.52
CA ILE A 107 -6.10 2.85 9.27
C ILE A 107 -6.94 3.58 8.23
N LYS A 108 -6.29 4.04 7.16
CA LYS A 108 -6.93 4.65 6.00
C LYS A 108 -6.59 3.84 4.76
N VAL A 109 -7.50 3.79 3.81
CA VAL A 109 -7.31 3.09 2.54
C VAL A 109 -7.65 4.00 1.37
N TYR A 110 -6.79 3.97 0.35
CA TYR A 110 -6.87 4.85 -0.80
C TYR A 110 -6.75 4.04 -2.09
N THR A 111 -7.67 4.25 -3.04
CA THR A 111 -7.48 3.73 -4.39
C THR A 111 -6.40 4.51 -5.12
N SER A 112 -5.69 3.85 -6.03
CA SER A 112 -4.64 4.41 -6.88
C SER A 112 -4.92 4.15 -8.37
N VAL A 113 -5.99 3.45 -8.70
CA VAL A 113 -6.40 3.13 -10.08
C VAL A 113 -6.52 4.42 -10.90
N ASN A 114 -5.87 4.44 -12.07
CA ASN A 114 -5.76 5.61 -12.98
C ASN A 114 -4.91 6.79 -12.45
N SER A 115 -4.13 6.59 -11.40
CA SER A 115 -3.19 7.61 -10.90
C SER A 115 -1.77 7.39 -11.42
N PRO A 116 -0.84 8.36 -11.25
CA PRO A 116 0.57 8.11 -11.49
C PRO A 116 1.16 7.07 -10.52
N LEU A 117 0.50 6.78 -9.39
CA LEU A 117 0.92 5.74 -8.45
C LEU A 117 0.73 4.35 -9.09
N ASP A 118 -0.41 4.14 -9.76
CA ASP A 118 -0.68 2.98 -10.62
C ASP A 118 0.28 2.97 -11.82
N GLU A 119 0.26 4.01 -12.66
CA GLU A 119 1.00 3.97 -13.94
C GLU A 119 2.53 3.91 -13.79
N CYS A 120 3.09 4.66 -12.83
CA CYS A 120 4.55 4.76 -12.68
C CYS A 120 5.10 3.74 -11.67
N HIS A 121 4.34 3.42 -10.62
CA HIS A 121 4.80 2.61 -9.49
C HIS A 121 4.10 1.27 -9.36
N GLY A 122 3.08 0.98 -10.18
CA GLY A 122 2.40 -0.32 -10.23
C GLY A 122 1.74 -0.65 -8.90
N THR A 123 0.92 0.26 -8.41
CA THR A 123 0.18 0.17 -7.15
C THR A 123 -1.27 0.51 -7.44
N ASP A 124 -2.17 -0.42 -7.16
CA ASP A 124 -3.61 -0.28 -7.43
C ASP A 124 -4.33 0.42 -6.28
N PHE A 125 -3.86 0.20 -5.06
CA PHE A 125 -4.34 0.87 -3.85
C PHE A 125 -3.29 0.77 -2.73
N PHE A 126 -3.48 1.50 -1.64
CA PHE A 126 -2.59 1.44 -0.49
C PHE A 126 -3.32 1.71 0.81
N PHE A 127 -2.73 1.19 1.90
CA PHE A 127 -3.12 1.55 3.26
C PHE A 127 -2.16 2.59 3.83
N GLU A 128 -2.70 3.52 4.61
CA GLU A 128 -1.95 4.35 5.53
C GLU A 128 -2.27 3.93 6.96
N ILE A 129 -1.26 3.40 7.65
CA ILE A 129 -1.38 2.88 9.01
C ILE A 129 -0.45 3.68 9.91
N ASN A 130 -0.99 4.56 10.77
CA ASN A 130 -0.18 5.46 11.61
C ASN A 130 0.93 6.21 10.83
N ASN A 131 0.60 6.71 9.63
CA ASN A 131 1.49 7.36 8.66
C ASN A 131 2.48 6.44 7.91
N GLU A 132 2.39 5.11 8.06
CA GLU A 132 3.12 4.16 7.21
C GLU A 132 2.28 3.80 5.99
N ILE A 133 2.83 4.00 4.79
CA ILE A 133 2.17 3.69 3.52
C ILE A 133 2.51 2.28 3.07
N ILE A 134 1.54 1.38 2.98
CA ILE A 134 1.73 0.00 2.49
C ILE A 134 1.00 -0.13 1.15
N THR A 135 1.76 -0.31 0.08
CA THR A 135 1.22 -0.37 -1.29
C THR A 135 0.83 -1.77 -1.70
N ILE A 136 -0.25 -1.89 -2.47
CA ILE A 136 -0.83 -3.16 -2.89
C ILE A 136 -1.06 -3.14 -4.41
N ASP A 137 -0.75 -4.27 -5.05
CA ASP A 137 -0.96 -4.56 -6.48
C ASP A 137 -1.73 -5.90 -6.57
N ILE A 138 -2.97 -5.87 -7.03
CA ILE A 138 -3.79 -7.07 -7.30
C ILE A 138 -3.70 -7.34 -8.79
N THR A 139 -2.98 -8.39 -9.16
CA THR A 139 -2.71 -8.68 -10.57
C THR A 139 -3.05 -10.12 -10.93
N LEU A 140 -3.81 -10.30 -12.01
CA LEU A 140 -4.17 -11.64 -12.51
C LEU A 140 -3.04 -12.32 -13.31
N LYS A 141 -1.89 -11.65 -13.50
CA LYS A 141 -0.75 -12.19 -14.23
C LYS A 141 0.32 -12.70 -13.29
N ASP A 142 0.56 -14.01 -13.36
CA ASP A 142 1.76 -14.63 -12.81
C ASP A 142 3.00 -13.94 -13.37
N LYS A 143 3.78 -13.30 -12.48
CA LYS A 143 5.14 -12.77 -12.69
C LYS A 143 5.23 -11.37 -13.32
N LYS A 144 5.27 -10.36 -12.45
CA LYS A 144 6.17 -9.20 -12.65
C LYS A 144 7.56 -9.64 -12.14
N GLU A 145 8.61 -9.53 -12.95
CA GLU A 145 9.98 -9.96 -12.56
C GLU A 145 10.51 -9.24 -11.31
N ARG A 146 9.94 -8.07 -10.98
CA ARG A 146 10.21 -7.31 -9.75
C ARG A 146 8.93 -6.62 -9.30
N PRO A 147 8.25 -7.12 -8.24
CA PRO A 147 7.12 -6.40 -7.67
C PRO A 147 7.60 -5.04 -7.15
N LYS A 148 6.85 -3.98 -7.48
CA LYS A 148 7.12 -2.61 -7.02
C LYS A 148 6.32 -2.25 -5.76
N ALA A 149 5.15 -2.87 -5.60
CA ALA A 149 4.32 -2.73 -4.42
C ALA A 149 4.85 -3.59 -3.26
N ASP A 150 4.49 -3.21 -2.03
CA ASP A 150 4.86 -3.95 -0.83
C ASP A 150 4.18 -5.31 -0.75
N VAL A 151 2.90 -5.35 -1.11
CA VAL A 151 2.08 -6.56 -1.17
C VAL A 151 1.63 -6.75 -2.62
N VAL A 152 1.85 -7.95 -3.16
CA VAL A 152 1.37 -8.30 -4.50
C VAL A 152 0.53 -9.55 -4.43
N ASP A 153 -0.69 -9.42 -4.91
CA ASP A 153 -1.70 -10.44 -4.89
C ASP A 153 -1.88 -11.00 -6.31
N TYR A 154 -1.38 -12.21 -6.56
CA TYR A 154 -1.54 -12.88 -7.87
C TYR A 154 -2.88 -13.65 -8.00
N THR A 155 -3.79 -13.34 -7.09
CA THR A 155 -5.11 -13.92 -6.84
C THR A 155 -6.25 -13.25 -7.60
N GLU A 156 -7.12 -13.94 -8.34
CA GLU A 156 -8.47 -13.38 -8.48
C GLU A 156 -9.13 -13.42 -7.10
N ILE A 157 -9.60 -12.28 -6.60
CA ILE A 157 -10.47 -12.21 -5.43
C ILE A 157 -11.84 -12.75 -5.87
N PRO A 158 -12.34 -13.86 -5.28
CA PRO A 158 -13.63 -14.43 -5.64
C PRO A 158 -14.76 -13.45 -5.35
N GLU A 159 -15.83 -13.50 -6.14
CA GLU A 159 -17.03 -12.74 -5.81
C GLU A 159 -17.78 -13.42 -4.65
N PRO A 160 -18.11 -12.70 -3.56
CA PRO A 160 -18.67 -13.32 -2.35
C PRO A 160 -20.04 -13.97 -2.59
N ALA A 161 -20.80 -13.52 -3.60
CA ALA A 161 -22.06 -14.14 -3.99
C ALA A 161 -21.89 -15.58 -4.54
N PHE A 162 -20.69 -15.95 -4.98
CA PHE A 162 -20.39 -17.25 -5.58
C PHE A 162 -19.48 -18.12 -4.72
N ASP A 163 -18.55 -17.50 -3.98
CA ASP A 163 -17.57 -18.19 -3.12
C ASP A 163 -17.19 -17.29 -1.93
N GLU A 164 -18.07 -17.25 -0.93
CA GLU A 164 -17.89 -16.46 0.30
C GLU A 164 -16.66 -16.91 1.11
N ASP A 165 -16.45 -18.22 1.24
CA ASP A 165 -15.30 -18.78 1.97
C ASP A 165 -13.98 -18.41 1.28
N GLY A 166 -13.92 -18.54 -0.05
CA GLY A 166 -12.74 -18.15 -0.84
C GLY A 166 -12.50 -16.65 -0.82
N TYR A 167 -13.55 -15.83 -0.82
CA TYR A 167 -13.47 -14.39 -0.64
C TYR A 167 -12.84 -14.06 0.72
N MET A 168 -13.40 -14.55 1.82
CA MET A 168 -12.92 -14.24 3.18
C MET A 168 -11.50 -14.76 3.43
N ASP A 169 -11.16 -15.96 2.95
CA ASP A 169 -9.77 -16.47 3.01
C ASP A 169 -8.80 -15.55 2.25
N ARG A 170 -9.23 -14.96 1.12
CA ARG A 170 -8.39 -14.04 0.35
C ARG A 170 -8.21 -12.70 1.06
N ILE A 171 -9.30 -12.13 1.59
CA ILE A 171 -9.28 -10.91 2.41
C ILE A 171 -8.32 -11.07 3.59
N GLY A 172 -8.45 -12.17 4.34
CA GLY A 172 -7.56 -12.54 5.45
C GLY A 172 -6.08 -12.62 5.06
N LYS A 173 -5.78 -13.24 3.91
CA LYS A 173 -4.40 -13.34 3.41
C LYS A 173 -3.79 -11.99 3.07
N ILE A 174 -4.53 -11.12 2.39
CA ILE A 174 -4.05 -9.78 2.04
C ILE A 174 -3.85 -8.95 3.31
N ALA A 175 -4.85 -8.93 4.20
CA ALA A 175 -4.78 -8.21 5.47
C ALA A 175 -3.56 -8.64 6.31
N LYS A 176 -3.33 -9.95 6.42
CA LYS A 176 -2.16 -10.49 7.12
C LYS A 176 -0.84 -10.03 6.49
N GLN A 177 -0.72 -10.03 5.16
CA GLN A 177 0.48 -9.55 4.47
C GLN A 177 0.73 -8.05 4.74
N VAL A 178 -0.34 -7.25 4.77
CA VAL A 178 -0.26 -5.82 5.12
C VAL A 178 0.24 -5.66 6.55
N VAL A 179 -0.35 -6.37 7.53
CA VAL A 179 0.07 -6.28 8.94
C VAL A 179 1.52 -6.75 9.13
N ASP A 180 1.91 -7.86 8.51
CA ASP A 180 3.30 -8.37 8.58
C ASP A 180 4.29 -7.32 8.03
N THR A 181 3.93 -6.66 6.93
CA THR A 181 4.73 -5.56 6.33
C THR A 181 4.80 -4.35 7.25
N TYR A 182 3.66 -3.94 7.83
CA TYR A 182 3.58 -2.84 8.78
C TYR A 182 4.53 -3.06 9.96
N LYS A 183 4.44 -4.24 10.60
CA LYS A 183 5.26 -4.64 11.74
C LYS A 183 6.75 -4.59 11.41
N ALA A 184 7.14 -5.17 10.27
CA ALA A 184 8.52 -5.15 9.82
C ALA A 184 9.05 -3.71 9.67
N ARG A 185 8.23 -2.77 9.19
CA ARG A 185 8.63 -1.37 9.04
C ARG A 185 8.79 -0.64 10.36
N ILE A 186 7.85 -0.78 11.29
CA ILE A 186 7.94 -0.14 12.61
C ILE A 186 9.11 -0.70 13.43
N GLU A 187 9.37 -2.01 13.35
CA GLU A 187 10.51 -2.65 14.00
C GLU A 187 11.84 -2.15 13.42
N ASN A 188 11.95 -2.07 12.09
CA ASN A 188 13.15 -1.54 11.43
C ASN A 188 13.41 -0.07 11.79
N LYS A 189 12.36 0.76 11.90
CA LYS A 189 12.49 2.15 12.35
C LYS A 189 12.92 2.22 13.82
N ALA A 190 12.38 1.36 14.68
CA ALA A 190 12.79 1.28 16.09
C ALA A 190 14.26 0.86 16.24
N GLN A 191 14.73 -0.10 15.44
CA GLN A 191 16.14 -0.54 15.46
C GLN A 191 17.10 0.56 15.00
N LYS A 192 16.78 1.29 13.91
CA LYS A 192 17.59 2.43 13.43
C LYS A 192 17.67 3.60 14.42
N ARG A 193 16.66 3.74 15.29
CA ARG A 193 16.60 4.76 16.35
C ARG A 193 17.34 4.38 17.63
N ARG A 194 17.81 3.12 17.78
CA ARG A 194 18.61 2.74 18.94
C ARG A 194 19.95 3.48 18.88
N PRO A 195 20.36 4.20 19.94
CA PRO A 195 21.66 4.83 19.98
C PRO A 195 22.73 3.76 19.77
N LEU A 196 23.68 4.05 18.87
CA LEU A 196 24.88 3.23 18.74
C LEU A 196 25.47 3.08 20.14
N LYS A 197 25.69 1.84 20.61
CA LYS A 197 26.46 1.62 21.84
C LYS A 197 27.72 2.47 21.70
N PRO A 198 28.06 3.33 22.67
CA PRO A 198 29.30 4.08 22.60
C PRO A 198 30.41 3.07 22.36
N ALA A 199 31.15 3.25 21.26
CA ALA A 199 32.27 2.38 20.97
C ALA A 199 33.19 2.46 22.20
N THR A 200 33.28 1.37 22.97
CA THR A 200 34.28 1.24 24.02
C THR A 200 35.61 1.09 23.30
N TRP A 201 36.17 2.21 22.87
CA TRP A 201 37.52 2.28 22.36
C TRP A 201 38.44 2.22 23.58
N THR A 202 38.68 1.01 24.08
CA THR A 202 39.82 0.76 24.95
C THR A 202 41.04 0.85 24.06
N ALA A 203 41.72 2.00 24.08
CA ALA A 203 43.05 2.14 23.53
C ALA A 203 43.92 1.01 24.09
N PRO A 204 44.48 0.10 23.27
CA PRO A 204 45.46 -0.84 23.76
C PRO A 204 46.72 -0.03 24.13
N GLY A 205 47.04 0.06 25.42
CA GLY A 205 48.42 0.32 25.86
C GLY A 205 48.85 1.77 26.14
N PHE A 206 48.00 2.62 26.71
CA PHE A 206 48.46 3.90 27.27
C PHE A 206 48.49 3.91 28.81
N GLU A 207 49.21 2.93 29.40
CA GLU A 207 49.71 3.07 30.77
C GLU A 207 50.88 4.07 30.76
N LYS A 208 50.57 5.37 30.89
CA LYS A 208 51.59 6.36 31.21
C LYS A 208 52.05 6.14 32.65
N LYS A 209 53.22 5.50 32.80
CA LYS A 209 54.04 5.56 34.01
C LYS A 209 54.37 7.03 34.30
N PHE A 210 53.62 7.67 35.18
CA PHE A 210 54.12 8.81 35.95
C PHE A 210 54.65 8.26 37.27
N LYS A 211 55.93 7.88 37.25
CA LYS A 211 56.72 7.78 38.46
C LYS A 211 58.02 8.53 38.22
N ASP A 212 58.30 9.41 39.18
CA ASP A 212 59.62 9.91 39.56
C ASP A 212 60.19 11.07 38.72
N ILE A 213 59.67 12.28 39.01
CA ILE A 213 60.52 13.47 39.13
C ILE A 213 60.44 13.89 40.59
N GLY A 214 61.48 13.52 41.33
CA GLY A 214 61.76 13.87 42.72
C GLY A 214 63.19 13.47 43.02
#